data_AF-A0A6G6PL01-F1
#
_entry.id   AF-A0A6G6PL01-F1
#
_cell.length_a   1.000
_cell.length_b   1.000
_cell.length_c   1.000
_cell.angle_alpha   90.00
_cell.angle_beta   90.00
_cell.angle_gamma   90.00
#
_symmetry.space_group_name_H-M   'P 1'
#
loop_
_entity.id
_entity.type
_entity.pdbx_description
1 polymer ?
#
loop_
_entity_poly.entity_id
_entity_poly.type
_entity_poly.pdbx_seq_one_letter_code
_entity_poly.pdbx_strand_id
1 'polypeptide(L)'
;MKLKDYAYIPVLEERPFQSEFQLVITESIYWLSHILKEKLHSLYVYGSVAKGCAKPQQSDLDLCIILRDDLTQFETTRLNEIQLQLTISHTEISKIDFDIGILTDVMSEANLYSWGYWIKHHCRCIYGHDLATYFSQLIPSREIAEAVNGDFVNVLNDYIDQINHCNDDAELKLLYRAASRKLIRSTNILRWKKDNDWPETLSEYTQKLVQRYPERQFEINYFLYQGTVPFADEQFVGKLIQFINWLDCERSNSINK
;
A
#
# COMPACT_ATOMS: atom_id res chain seq x y z
N MET A 1 -16.65 -16.67 7.12
CA MET A 1 -17.17 -16.53 5.73
C MET A 1 -16.08 -17.02 4.79
N LYS A 2 -16.30 -17.96 3.85
CA LYS A 2 -15.22 -18.34 2.92
C LYS A 2 -14.85 -17.12 2.07
N LEU A 3 -13.55 -16.85 1.95
CA LEU A 3 -13.06 -15.87 0.98
C LEU A 3 -13.42 -16.31 -0.43
N LYS A 4 -13.64 -15.35 -1.32
CA LYS A 4 -13.89 -15.65 -2.73
C LYS A 4 -12.60 -16.24 -3.32
N ASP A 5 -12.72 -17.40 -3.93
CA ASP A 5 -11.66 -17.93 -4.79
C ASP A 5 -11.63 -17.10 -6.07
N TYR A 6 -10.43 -16.74 -6.51
CA TYR A 6 -10.17 -15.95 -7.68
C TYR A 6 -9.31 -16.74 -8.66
N ALA A 7 -9.75 -16.86 -9.91
CA ALA A 7 -8.86 -17.34 -10.97
C ALA A 7 -7.69 -16.36 -11.18
N TYR A 8 -7.93 -15.07 -10.93
CA TYR A 8 -6.97 -13.99 -11.05
C TYR A 8 -7.27 -12.91 -10.00
N ILE A 9 -6.23 -12.29 -9.44
CA ILE A 9 -6.37 -11.20 -8.47
C ILE A 9 -7.23 -10.10 -9.09
N PRO A 10 -8.27 -9.58 -8.40
CA PRO A 10 -9.13 -8.53 -8.93
C PRO A 10 -8.36 -7.31 -9.43
N VAL A 11 -8.90 -6.66 -10.46
CA VAL A 11 -8.46 -5.32 -10.90
C VAL A 11 -9.49 -4.29 -10.46
N LEU A 12 -9.08 -3.04 -10.36
CA LEU A 12 -10.01 -1.96 -10.03
C LEU A 12 -11.09 -1.81 -11.11
N GLU A 13 -12.32 -1.55 -10.67
CA GLU A 13 -13.42 -1.26 -11.58
C GLU A 13 -13.17 0.03 -12.37
N GLU A 14 -13.40 -0.02 -13.68
CA GLU A 14 -13.44 1.17 -14.52
C GLU A 14 -14.74 1.93 -14.26
N ARG A 15 -14.67 2.94 -13.41
CA ARG A 15 -15.81 3.80 -13.07
C ARG A 15 -15.36 5.25 -12.88
N PRO A 16 -16.22 6.26 -13.10
CA PRO A 16 -15.85 7.64 -12.83
C PRO A 16 -15.32 7.84 -11.40
N PHE A 17 -14.32 8.70 -11.23
CA PHE A 17 -13.92 9.12 -9.89
C PHE A 17 -15.05 9.90 -9.23
N GLN A 18 -15.15 9.78 -7.90
CA GLN A 18 -16.08 10.57 -7.08
C GLN A 18 -15.90 12.06 -7.38
N SER A 19 -17.02 12.76 -7.61
CA SER A 19 -17.04 14.15 -8.08
C SER A 19 -16.22 15.11 -7.23
N GLU A 20 -16.20 14.88 -5.92
CA GLU A 20 -15.53 15.66 -4.90
C GLU A 20 -14.01 15.72 -5.12
N PHE A 21 -13.43 14.70 -5.75
CA PHE A 21 -11.98 14.59 -5.96
C PHE A 21 -11.56 14.90 -7.40
N GLN A 22 -12.50 15.21 -8.31
CA GLN A 22 -12.17 15.41 -9.73
C GLN A 22 -11.31 16.66 -9.94
N LEU A 23 -11.56 17.73 -9.18
CA LEU A 23 -10.80 18.97 -9.30
C LEU A 23 -9.34 18.76 -8.89
N VAL A 24 -9.09 18.21 -7.70
CA VAL A 24 -7.72 17.93 -7.22
C VAL A 24 -6.96 16.98 -8.16
N ILE A 25 -7.63 15.97 -8.75
CA ILE A 25 -7.02 15.10 -9.76
C ILE A 25 -6.62 15.89 -11.00
N THR A 26 -7.51 16.75 -11.51
CA THR A 26 -7.26 17.56 -12.71
C THR A 26 -6.11 18.55 -12.48
N GLU A 27 -6.08 19.22 -11.34
CA GLU A 27 -5.00 20.13 -10.99
C GLU A 27 -3.67 19.40 -10.76
N SER A 28 -3.70 18.22 -10.14
CA SER A 28 -2.51 17.37 -9.98
C SER A 28 -1.91 17.00 -11.34
N ILE A 29 -2.74 16.59 -12.31
CA ILE A 29 -2.30 16.30 -13.68
C ILE A 29 -1.65 17.54 -14.30
N TYR A 30 -2.31 18.70 -14.19
CA TYR A 30 -1.80 19.95 -14.74
C TYR A 30 -0.43 20.30 -14.18
N TRP A 31 -0.29 20.39 -12.85
CA TRP A 31 0.95 20.83 -12.22
C TRP A 31 2.09 19.83 -12.41
N LEU A 32 1.82 18.54 -12.23
CA LEU A 32 2.85 17.49 -12.36
C LEU A 32 3.36 17.40 -13.80
N SER A 33 2.47 17.45 -14.81
CA SER A 33 2.89 17.44 -16.21
C SER A 33 3.69 18.69 -16.61
N HIS A 34 3.39 19.85 -16.05
CA HIS A 34 4.15 21.09 -16.34
C HIS A 34 5.55 21.11 -15.72
N ILE A 35 5.72 20.58 -14.51
CA ILE A 35 7.02 20.56 -13.84
C ILE A 35 7.91 19.46 -14.40
N LEU A 36 7.37 18.26 -14.58
CA LEU A 36 8.15 17.09 -14.99
C LEU A 36 8.31 16.99 -16.51
N LYS A 37 7.40 17.59 -17.30
CA LYS A 37 7.47 17.65 -18.77
C LYS A 37 7.74 16.27 -19.37
N GLU A 38 8.71 16.17 -20.27
CA GLU A 38 9.10 14.93 -20.97
C GLU A 38 9.56 13.81 -20.02
N LYS A 39 10.01 14.14 -18.79
CA LYS A 39 10.36 13.12 -17.80
C LYS A 39 9.13 12.39 -17.27
N LEU A 40 7.95 13.02 -17.27
CA LEU A 40 6.73 12.34 -16.86
C LEU A 40 6.29 11.35 -17.94
N HIS A 41 6.24 10.08 -17.58
CA HIS A 41 5.70 9.05 -18.46
C HIS A 41 4.18 8.91 -18.28
N SER A 42 3.74 8.63 -17.05
CA SER A 42 2.31 8.52 -16.72
C SER A 42 2.03 8.77 -15.24
N LEU A 43 0.76 9.08 -14.95
CA LEU A 43 0.25 9.28 -13.59
C LEU A 43 -0.91 8.33 -13.33
N TYR A 44 -0.99 7.85 -12.09
CA TYR A 44 -2.06 6.98 -11.63
C TYR A 44 -2.59 7.45 -10.28
N VAL A 45 -3.89 7.25 -10.07
CA VAL A 45 -4.49 7.30 -8.74
C VAL A 45 -4.55 5.87 -8.20
N TYR A 46 -4.23 5.67 -6.93
CA TYR A 46 -4.47 4.41 -6.24
C TYR A 46 -5.27 4.65 -4.94
N GLY A 47 -5.35 3.63 -4.08
CA GLY A 47 -5.95 3.78 -2.76
C GLY A 47 -7.46 3.99 -2.78
N SER A 48 -7.98 4.71 -1.79
CA SER A 48 -9.42 4.86 -1.57
C SER A 48 -10.12 5.63 -2.70
N VAL A 49 -9.45 6.61 -3.29
CA VAL A 49 -9.97 7.42 -4.41
C VAL A 49 -10.09 6.56 -5.66
N ALA A 50 -9.06 5.76 -5.98
CA ALA A 50 -9.12 4.82 -7.11
C ALA A 50 -10.23 3.77 -6.94
N LYS A 51 -10.38 3.27 -5.71
CA LYS A 51 -11.45 2.34 -5.31
C LYS A 51 -12.83 3.00 -5.24
N GLY A 52 -12.95 4.32 -5.36
CA GLY A 52 -14.22 5.05 -5.25
C GLY A 52 -14.92 4.88 -3.90
N CYS A 53 -14.17 4.72 -2.82
CA CYS A 53 -14.67 4.65 -1.46
C CYS A 53 -14.02 5.70 -0.55
N ALA A 54 -13.40 6.73 -1.14
CA ALA A 54 -12.82 7.84 -0.44
C ALA A 54 -13.90 8.66 0.27
N LYS A 55 -13.55 9.16 1.45
CA LYS A 55 -14.37 10.02 2.29
C LYS A 55 -13.76 11.41 2.31
N PRO A 56 -14.49 12.46 1.91
CA PRO A 56 -13.99 13.82 1.96
C PRO A 56 -13.44 14.18 3.34
N GLN A 57 -12.36 14.97 3.37
CA GLN A 57 -11.60 15.44 4.55
C GLN A 57 -10.92 14.34 5.38
N GLN A 58 -11.13 13.06 5.05
CA GLN A 58 -10.59 11.92 5.80
C GLN A 58 -9.69 11.02 4.97
N SER A 59 -9.80 11.10 3.64
CA SER A 59 -9.05 10.25 2.72
C SER A 59 -7.94 11.04 2.06
N ASP A 60 -6.83 10.34 1.88
CA ASP A 60 -5.66 10.85 1.19
C ASP A 60 -5.89 10.75 -0.33
N LEU A 61 -5.21 11.62 -1.09
CA LEU A 61 -5.03 11.42 -2.52
C LEU A 61 -3.66 10.79 -2.76
N ASP A 62 -3.70 9.53 -3.12
CA ASP A 62 -2.56 8.67 -3.35
C ASP A 62 -2.23 8.65 -4.86
N LEU A 63 -1.09 9.22 -5.27
CA LEU A 63 -0.65 9.25 -6.66
C LEU A 63 0.62 8.43 -6.88
N CYS A 64 0.63 7.67 -7.97
CA CYS A 64 1.83 7.03 -8.49
C CYS A 64 2.33 7.76 -9.74
N ILE A 65 3.58 8.21 -9.71
CA ILE A 65 4.25 8.99 -10.74
C ILE A 65 5.29 8.10 -11.40
N ILE A 66 5.12 7.80 -12.69
CA ILE A 66 6.11 7.04 -13.45
C ILE A 66 6.94 8.02 -14.28
N LEU A 67 8.26 7.97 -14.08
CA LEU A 67 9.23 8.84 -14.72
C LEU A 67 10.06 8.07 -15.74
N ARG A 68 10.56 8.76 -16.76
CA ARG A 68 11.51 8.19 -17.73
C ARG A 68 12.94 8.12 -17.18
N ASP A 69 13.30 9.09 -16.35
CA ASP A 69 14.63 9.27 -15.76
C ASP A 69 14.49 9.79 -14.32
N ASP A 70 15.56 9.65 -13.53
CA ASP A 70 15.63 10.13 -12.16
C ASP A 70 15.36 11.64 -12.04
N LEU A 71 14.77 12.03 -10.91
CA LEU A 71 14.62 13.43 -10.53
C LEU A 71 15.96 14.02 -10.12
N THR A 72 16.22 15.23 -10.59
CA THR A 72 17.25 16.09 -10.02
C THR A 72 16.77 16.63 -8.67
N GLN A 73 17.71 17.06 -7.81
CA GLN A 73 17.37 17.69 -6.53
C GLN A 73 16.39 18.88 -6.69
N PHE A 74 16.57 19.69 -7.74
CA PHE A 74 15.67 20.81 -8.02
C PHE A 74 14.25 20.33 -8.34
N GLU A 75 14.11 19.30 -9.17
CA GLU A 75 12.79 18.72 -9.51
C GLU A 75 12.14 18.10 -8.27
N THR A 76 12.90 17.41 -7.41
CA THR A 76 12.41 16.88 -6.13
C THR A 76 11.89 18.01 -5.22
N THR A 77 12.64 19.11 -5.08
CA THR A 77 12.19 20.27 -4.30
C THR A 77 10.89 20.85 -4.86
N ARG A 78 10.80 21.02 -6.19
CA ARG A 78 9.58 21.52 -6.84
C ARG A 78 8.38 20.58 -6.68
N LEU A 79 8.61 19.28 -6.72
CA LEU A 79 7.58 18.28 -6.50
C LEU A 79 7.00 18.40 -5.09
N ASN A 80 7.86 18.54 -4.08
CA ASN A 80 7.44 18.72 -2.68
C ASN A 80 6.67 20.05 -2.48
N GLU A 81 7.10 21.13 -3.15
CA GLU A 81 6.37 22.40 -3.13
C GLU A 81 4.95 22.24 -3.70
N ILE A 82 4.79 21.57 -4.86
CA ILE A 82 3.47 21.29 -5.43
C ILE A 82 2.63 20.44 -4.49
N GLN A 83 3.20 19.36 -3.94
CA GLN A 83 2.48 18.47 -3.03
C GLN A 83 1.86 19.27 -1.88
N LEU A 84 2.64 20.16 -1.28
CA LEU A 84 2.18 21.02 -0.19
C LEU A 84 1.12 22.01 -0.67
N GLN A 85 1.31 22.68 -1.80
CA GLN A 85 0.34 23.64 -2.34
C GLN A 85 -1.00 22.98 -2.65
N LEU A 86 -0.99 21.86 -3.38
CA LEU A 86 -2.21 21.10 -3.68
C LEU A 86 -2.90 20.63 -2.40
N THR A 87 -2.14 20.13 -1.42
CA THR A 87 -2.71 19.70 -0.13
C THR A 87 -3.40 20.86 0.60
N ILE A 88 -2.84 22.08 0.54
CA ILE A 88 -3.44 23.27 1.16
C ILE A 88 -4.67 23.75 0.39
N SER A 89 -4.64 23.69 -0.95
CA SER A 89 -5.72 24.19 -1.81
C SER A 89 -6.96 23.28 -1.83
N HIS A 90 -6.81 22.01 -1.46
CA HIS A 90 -7.88 21.01 -1.55
C HIS A 90 -8.28 20.46 -0.19
N THR A 91 -9.29 21.06 0.43
CA THR A 91 -9.79 20.64 1.76
C THR A 91 -10.53 19.29 1.75
N GLU A 92 -10.91 18.79 0.57
CA GLU A 92 -11.58 17.50 0.38
C GLU A 92 -10.68 16.30 0.69
N ILE A 93 -9.35 16.48 0.77
CA ILE A 93 -8.38 15.45 1.08
C ILE A 93 -7.68 15.75 2.42
N SER A 94 -7.18 14.71 3.09
CA SER A 94 -6.37 14.89 4.31
C SER A 94 -4.89 15.16 4.01
N LYS A 95 -4.36 14.57 2.95
CA LYS A 95 -3.00 14.78 2.40
C LYS A 95 -2.90 14.24 0.98
N ILE A 96 -1.80 14.56 0.31
CA ILE A 96 -1.39 13.96 -0.96
C ILE A 96 -0.08 13.22 -0.74
N ASP A 97 0.02 11.97 -1.21
CA ASP A 97 1.25 11.19 -1.20
C ASP A 97 1.66 10.83 -2.64
N PHE A 98 2.98 10.84 -2.89
CA PHE A 98 3.57 10.52 -4.18
C PHE A 98 4.47 9.28 -4.06
N ASP A 99 4.10 8.20 -4.75
CA ASP A 99 4.99 7.08 -5.02
C ASP A 99 5.62 7.25 -6.40
N ILE A 100 6.95 7.20 -6.47
CA ILE A 100 7.68 7.48 -7.70
C ILE A 100 8.37 6.20 -8.18
N GLY A 101 8.20 5.87 -9.46
CA GLY A 101 8.88 4.75 -10.12
C GLY A 101 9.55 5.18 -11.41
N ILE A 102 10.70 4.56 -11.73
CA ILE A 102 11.36 4.75 -13.03
C ILE A 102 10.82 3.72 -14.02
N LEU A 103 10.49 4.15 -15.24
CA LEU A 103 9.87 3.34 -16.27
C LEU A 103 10.65 2.05 -16.54
N THR A 104 11.98 2.11 -16.60
CA THR A 104 12.83 0.93 -16.81
C THR A 104 12.68 -0.09 -15.69
N ASP A 105 12.55 0.37 -14.44
CA ASP A 105 12.39 -0.51 -13.28
C ASP A 105 10.98 -1.08 -13.23
N VAL A 106 9.96 -0.25 -13.49
CA VAL A 106 8.55 -0.64 -13.51
C VAL A 106 8.29 -1.71 -14.57
N MET A 107 8.94 -1.59 -15.73
CA MET A 107 8.79 -2.52 -16.85
C MET A 107 9.76 -3.71 -16.80
N SER A 108 10.66 -3.77 -15.81
CA SER A 108 11.57 -4.90 -15.64
C SER A 108 10.82 -6.17 -15.25
N GLU A 109 11.13 -7.30 -15.90
CA GLU A 109 10.56 -8.60 -15.55
C GLU A 109 10.82 -8.99 -14.09
N ALA A 110 11.96 -8.56 -13.53
CA ALA A 110 12.30 -8.78 -12.13
C ALA A 110 11.31 -8.11 -11.15
N ASN A 111 10.60 -7.07 -11.61
CA ASN A 111 9.64 -6.30 -10.83
C ASN A 111 8.18 -6.61 -11.21
N LEU A 112 7.92 -7.67 -11.99
CA LEU A 112 6.57 -8.06 -12.38
C LEU A 112 5.64 -8.23 -11.16
N TYR A 113 6.14 -8.87 -10.11
CA TYR A 113 5.36 -9.16 -8.91
C TYR A 113 5.32 -8.03 -7.88
N SER A 114 6.10 -6.96 -8.07
CA SER A 114 6.04 -5.73 -7.29
C SER A 114 5.32 -4.64 -8.09
N TRP A 115 6.02 -3.98 -9.01
CA TRP A 115 5.48 -2.91 -9.86
C TRP A 115 4.36 -3.37 -10.79
N GLY A 116 4.53 -4.51 -11.46
CA GLY A 116 3.48 -5.03 -12.36
C GLY A 116 2.19 -5.35 -11.60
N TYR A 117 2.32 -5.95 -10.41
CA TYR A 117 1.20 -6.17 -9.50
C TYR A 117 0.54 -4.87 -9.06
N TRP A 118 1.34 -3.91 -8.61
CA TRP A 118 0.87 -2.61 -8.13
C TRP A 118 0.07 -1.86 -9.19
N ILE A 119 0.68 -1.67 -10.36
CA ILE A 119 0.08 -0.95 -11.48
C ILE A 119 -1.17 -1.66 -12.00
N LYS A 120 -1.13 -3.00 -12.15
CA LYS A 120 -2.26 -3.76 -12.71
C LYS A 120 -3.48 -3.81 -11.80
N HIS A 121 -3.26 -3.94 -10.48
CA HIS A 121 -4.33 -4.30 -9.55
C HIS A 121 -4.77 -3.17 -8.62
N HIS A 122 -3.94 -2.14 -8.42
CA HIS A 122 -4.22 -1.07 -7.45
C HIS A 122 -4.28 0.34 -8.05
N CYS A 123 -3.82 0.51 -9.29
CA CYS A 123 -3.70 1.82 -9.90
C CYS A 123 -4.73 2.03 -11.02
N ARG A 124 -5.14 3.29 -11.21
CA ARG A 124 -5.95 3.75 -12.32
C ARG A 124 -5.23 4.88 -13.04
N CYS A 125 -4.92 4.69 -14.32
CA CYS A 125 -4.22 5.69 -15.12
C CYS A 125 -5.09 6.95 -15.28
N ILE A 126 -4.48 8.12 -15.07
CA ILE A 126 -5.13 9.43 -15.22
C ILE A 126 -4.40 10.36 -16.20
N TYR A 127 -3.15 10.03 -16.57
CA TYR A 127 -2.36 10.79 -17.54
C TYR A 127 -1.28 9.91 -18.17
N GLY A 128 -0.95 10.19 -19.43
CA GLY A 128 0.11 9.50 -20.16
C GLY A 128 -0.31 8.12 -20.65
N HIS A 129 0.67 7.25 -20.91
CA HIS A 129 0.42 5.91 -21.40
C HIS A 129 0.17 4.92 -20.24
N ASP A 130 -0.94 4.20 -20.30
CA ASP A 130 -1.35 3.25 -19.27
C ASP A 130 -0.55 1.95 -19.32
N LEU A 131 0.38 1.81 -18.39
CA LEU A 131 1.24 0.64 -18.27
C LEU A 131 0.50 -0.62 -17.81
N ALA A 132 -0.68 -0.49 -17.19
CA ALA A 132 -1.48 -1.64 -16.76
C ALA A 132 -1.92 -2.51 -17.95
N THR A 133 -1.89 -1.96 -19.17
CA THR A 133 -2.19 -2.68 -20.41
C THR A 133 -1.11 -3.69 -20.81
N TYR A 134 0.13 -3.52 -20.35
CA TYR A 134 1.23 -4.46 -20.60
C TYR A 134 1.27 -5.64 -19.64
N PHE A 135 0.62 -5.53 -18.48
CA PHE A 135 0.56 -6.59 -17.49
C PHE A 135 -0.69 -7.42 -17.67
N SER A 136 -0.52 -8.74 -17.81
CA SER A 136 -1.63 -9.68 -17.67
C SER A 136 -2.16 -9.67 -16.24
N GLN A 137 -3.44 -9.99 -16.05
CA GLN A 137 -4.01 -10.12 -14.72
C GLN A 137 -3.26 -11.25 -13.97
N LEU A 138 -2.71 -10.96 -12.79
CA LEU A 138 -1.87 -11.91 -12.07
C LEU A 138 -2.71 -12.93 -11.31
N ILE A 139 -2.19 -14.15 -11.21
CA ILE A 139 -2.78 -15.23 -10.42
C ILE A 139 -2.29 -15.09 -8.98
N PRO A 140 -3.15 -15.26 -7.96
CA PRO A 140 -2.74 -15.34 -6.56
C PRO A 140 -1.55 -16.27 -6.37
N SER A 141 -0.47 -15.75 -5.79
CA SER A 141 0.75 -16.51 -5.60
C SER A 141 1.53 -16.03 -4.39
N ARG A 142 2.41 -16.89 -3.89
CA ARG A 142 3.29 -16.53 -2.78
C ARG A 142 4.37 -15.56 -3.25
N GLU A 143 4.83 -15.70 -4.48
CA GLU A 143 5.82 -14.84 -5.11
C GLU A 143 5.38 -13.37 -5.11
N ILE A 144 4.10 -13.10 -5.41
CA ILE A 144 3.52 -11.76 -5.29
C ILE A 144 3.46 -11.32 -3.83
N ALA A 145 3.01 -12.20 -2.92
CA ALA A 145 2.91 -11.85 -1.51
C ALA A 145 4.27 -11.52 -0.88
N GLU A 146 5.32 -12.23 -1.27
CA GLU A 146 6.72 -12.01 -0.89
C GLU A 146 7.28 -10.75 -1.54
N ALA A 147 6.98 -10.49 -2.82
CA ALA A 147 7.43 -9.26 -3.50
C ALA A 147 6.85 -7.99 -2.84
N VAL A 148 5.61 -8.04 -2.33
CA VAL A 148 4.93 -6.86 -1.75
C VAL A 148 4.99 -6.76 -0.23
N ASN A 149 5.32 -7.84 0.47
CA ASN A 149 5.41 -7.83 1.94
C ASN A 149 6.70 -8.45 2.50
N GLY A 150 7.63 -8.91 1.67
CA GLY A 150 8.84 -9.61 2.12
C GLY A 150 9.84 -8.73 2.87
N ASP A 151 9.66 -7.40 2.80
CA ASP A 151 10.39 -6.35 3.50
C ASP A 151 9.87 -6.08 4.92
N PHE A 152 8.84 -6.81 5.39
CA PHE A 152 8.10 -6.49 6.61
C PHE A 152 8.99 -6.38 7.86
N VAL A 153 10.05 -7.18 7.98
CA VAL A 153 10.96 -7.13 9.14
C VAL A 153 11.59 -5.74 9.24
N ASN A 154 12.14 -5.23 8.13
CA ASN A 154 12.79 -3.93 8.10
C ASN A 154 11.76 -2.82 8.36
N VAL A 155 10.65 -2.81 7.60
CA VAL A 155 9.62 -1.78 7.74
C VAL A 155 9.03 -1.72 9.15
N LEU A 156 8.79 -2.87 9.78
CA LEU A 156 8.22 -2.90 11.13
C LEU A 156 9.25 -2.54 12.20
N ASN A 157 10.53 -2.85 12.01
CA ASN A 157 11.60 -2.35 12.87
C ASN A 157 11.74 -0.82 12.77
N ASP A 158 11.63 -0.25 11.55
CA ASP A 158 11.62 1.20 11.37
C ASP A 158 10.44 1.86 12.10
N TYR A 159 9.26 1.20 12.12
CA TYR A 159 8.13 1.67 12.94
C TYR A 159 8.39 1.54 14.43
N ILE A 160 9.04 0.46 14.90
CA ILE A 160 9.43 0.31 16.30
C ILE A 160 10.36 1.45 16.71
N ASP A 161 11.35 1.78 15.88
CA ASP A 161 12.27 2.88 16.13
C ASP A 161 11.55 4.23 16.19
N GLN A 162 10.64 4.50 15.25
CA GLN A 162 9.81 5.72 15.28
C GLN A 162 8.94 5.79 16.54
N ILE A 163 8.31 4.67 16.92
CA ILE A 163 7.47 4.58 18.13
C ILE A 163 8.29 4.91 19.38
N ASN A 164 9.49 4.35 19.51
CA ASN A 164 10.35 4.54 20.68
C ASN A 164 10.85 5.99 20.83
N HIS A 165 10.86 6.78 19.75
CA HIS A 165 11.29 8.17 19.74
C HIS A 165 10.11 9.16 19.60
N CYS A 166 8.88 8.68 19.54
CA CYS A 166 7.68 9.50 19.39
C CYS A 166 7.28 10.13 20.73
N ASN A 167 7.14 11.46 20.75
CA ASN A 167 6.75 12.21 21.95
C ASN A 167 5.32 12.78 21.87
N ASP A 168 4.62 12.57 20.75
CA ASP A 168 3.24 13.04 20.53
C ASP A 168 2.25 11.87 20.52
N ASP A 169 1.19 11.97 21.33
CA ASP A 169 0.19 10.91 21.48
C ASP A 169 -0.64 10.66 20.22
N ALA A 170 -0.86 11.67 19.39
CA ALA A 170 -1.64 11.53 18.16
C ALA A 170 -0.78 10.84 17.09
N GLU A 171 0.47 11.26 16.93
CA GLU A 171 1.46 10.61 16.08
C GLU A 171 1.71 9.16 16.48
N LEU A 172 1.85 8.88 17.78
CA LEU A 172 2.04 7.53 18.31
C LEU A 172 0.89 6.60 17.88
N LYS A 173 -0.36 7.07 17.96
CA LYS A 173 -1.53 6.29 17.51
C LYS A 173 -1.52 6.05 16.00
N LEU A 174 -1.04 7.01 15.21
CA LEU A 174 -0.87 6.82 13.77
C LEU A 174 0.19 5.76 13.45
N LEU A 175 1.31 5.78 14.18
CA LEU A 175 2.37 4.76 14.06
C LEU A 175 1.86 3.37 14.46
N TYR A 176 1.12 3.25 15.56
CA TYR A 176 0.52 1.97 16.00
C TYR A 176 -0.42 1.42 14.94
N ARG A 177 -1.26 2.28 14.36
CA ARG A 177 -2.17 1.92 13.28
C ARG A 177 -1.38 1.45 12.04
N ALA A 178 -0.35 2.19 11.63
CA ALA A 178 0.45 1.87 10.45
C ALA A 178 1.20 0.54 10.60
N ALA A 179 1.93 0.36 11.70
CA ALA A 179 2.65 -0.86 12.02
C ALA A 179 1.71 -2.09 12.09
N SER A 180 0.56 -1.94 12.76
CA SER A 180 -0.44 -3.02 12.86
C SER A 180 -0.97 -3.44 11.49
N ARG A 181 -1.27 -2.47 10.62
CA ARG A 181 -1.75 -2.74 9.25
C ARG A 181 -0.69 -3.41 8.39
N LYS A 182 0.57 -2.97 8.47
CA LYS A 182 1.70 -3.61 7.76
C LYS A 182 1.89 -5.04 8.25
N LEU A 183 1.89 -5.27 9.56
CA LEU A 183 2.02 -6.61 10.15
C LEU A 183 0.93 -7.57 9.65
N ILE A 184 -0.34 -7.16 9.73
CA ILE A 184 -1.48 -7.98 9.29
C ILE A 184 -1.36 -8.33 7.81
N ARG A 185 -1.07 -7.36 6.94
CA ARG A 185 -0.91 -7.62 5.49
C ARG A 185 0.25 -8.56 5.21
N SER A 186 1.33 -8.46 5.99
CA SER A 186 2.52 -9.29 5.85
C SER A 186 2.28 -10.76 6.16
N THR A 187 1.23 -11.11 6.92
CA THR A 187 0.85 -12.52 7.15
C THR A 187 0.55 -13.29 5.85
N ASN A 188 0.25 -12.58 4.77
CA ASN A 188 -0.02 -13.13 3.45
C ASN A 188 1.21 -13.77 2.79
N ILE A 189 2.41 -13.58 3.31
CA ILE A 189 3.59 -14.35 2.85
C ILE A 189 3.45 -15.84 3.20
N LEU A 190 2.63 -16.20 4.19
CA LEU A 190 2.39 -17.57 4.64
C LEU A 190 1.35 -18.33 3.80
N ARG A 191 1.00 -17.79 2.62
CA ARG A 191 0.11 -18.46 1.67
C ARG A 191 0.68 -19.79 1.20
N TRP A 192 -0.22 -20.75 0.98
CA TRP A 192 0.13 -22.01 0.34
C TRP A 192 0.01 -21.90 -1.17
N LYS A 193 0.76 -22.74 -1.90
CA LYS A 193 0.77 -22.75 -3.37
C LYS A 193 -0.61 -22.96 -4.01
N LYS A 194 -1.54 -23.63 -3.31
CA LYS A 194 -2.90 -23.93 -3.78
C LYS A 194 -3.95 -22.87 -3.39
N ASP A 195 -3.55 -21.81 -2.71
CA ASP A 195 -4.46 -20.73 -2.33
C ASP A 195 -4.81 -19.91 -3.55
N ASN A 196 -6.09 -19.95 -3.95
CA ASN A 196 -6.59 -19.20 -5.10
C ASN A 196 -7.33 -17.92 -4.68
N ASP A 197 -7.39 -17.57 -3.40
CA ASP A 197 -7.98 -16.31 -2.95
C ASP A 197 -6.95 -15.17 -2.94
N TRP A 198 -7.41 -13.93 -2.78
CA TRP A 198 -6.55 -12.78 -2.50
C TRP A 198 -7.26 -11.85 -1.51
N PRO A 199 -6.79 -11.73 -0.24
CA PRO A 199 -7.43 -10.88 0.75
C PRO A 199 -7.17 -9.40 0.43
N GLU A 200 -8.20 -8.57 0.63
CA GLU A 200 -8.16 -7.14 0.34
C GLU A 200 -8.31 -6.30 1.63
N THR A 201 -9.06 -6.80 2.60
CA THR A 201 -9.31 -6.12 3.88
C THR A 201 -8.53 -6.73 5.03
N LEU A 202 -8.17 -5.93 6.04
CA LEU A 202 -7.45 -6.43 7.23
C LEU A 202 -8.17 -7.61 7.89
N SER A 203 -9.51 -7.59 7.92
CA SER A 203 -10.30 -8.69 8.48
C SER A 203 -10.12 -9.98 7.69
N GLU A 204 -10.00 -9.90 6.36
CA GLU A 204 -9.76 -11.07 5.50
C GLU A 204 -8.35 -11.65 5.70
N TYR A 205 -7.32 -10.78 5.80
CA TYR A 205 -5.96 -11.20 6.15
C TYR A 205 -5.95 -11.92 7.52
N THR A 206 -6.55 -11.29 8.54
CA THR A 206 -6.68 -11.88 9.88
C THR A 206 -7.41 -13.22 9.83
N GLN A 207 -8.53 -13.30 9.11
CA GLN A 207 -9.30 -14.54 9.01
C GLN A 207 -8.48 -15.66 8.35
N LYS A 208 -7.71 -15.35 7.30
CA LYS A 208 -6.83 -16.31 6.62
C LYS A 208 -5.72 -16.81 7.52
N LEU A 209 -5.13 -15.93 8.32
CA LEU A 209 -4.13 -16.33 9.31
C LEU A 209 -4.75 -17.29 10.34
N VAL A 210 -5.87 -16.91 10.96
CA VAL A 210 -6.52 -17.70 12.02
C VAL A 210 -7.01 -19.06 11.52
N GLN A 211 -7.42 -19.17 10.26
CA GLN A 211 -7.77 -20.47 9.66
C GLN A 211 -6.61 -21.46 9.63
N ARG A 212 -5.37 -20.97 9.55
CA ARG A 212 -4.16 -21.81 9.48
C ARG A 212 -3.43 -21.92 10.81
N TYR A 213 -3.47 -20.85 11.59
CA TYR A 213 -2.80 -20.70 12.88
C TYR A 213 -3.82 -20.24 13.93
N PRO A 214 -4.76 -21.11 14.36
CA PRO A 214 -5.79 -20.75 15.32
C PRO A 214 -5.23 -20.26 16.65
N GLU A 215 -4.06 -20.75 17.05
CA GLU A 215 -3.34 -20.34 18.26
C GLU A 215 -2.93 -18.85 18.24
N ARG A 216 -2.80 -18.25 17.05
CA ARG A 216 -2.43 -16.83 16.86
C ARG A 216 -3.63 -15.89 16.90
N GLN A 217 -4.85 -16.39 17.07
CA GLN A 217 -6.07 -15.59 16.99
C GLN A 217 -6.07 -14.37 17.93
N PHE A 218 -5.64 -14.53 19.18
CA PHE A 218 -5.62 -13.41 20.13
C PHE A 218 -4.63 -12.33 19.73
N GLU A 219 -3.43 -12.71 19.29
CA GLU A 219 -2.37 -11.78 18.89
C GLU A 219 -2.79 -10.99 17.64
N ILE A 220 -3.29 -11.66 16.60
CA ILE A 220 -3.68 -10.97 15.37
C ILE A 220 -4.93 -10.10 15.55
N ASN A 221 -5.85 -10.48 16.46
CA ASN A 221 -7.02 -9.65 16.78
C ASN A 221 -6.63 -8.38 17.55
N TYR A 222 -5.59 -8.45 18.40
CA TYR A 222 -5.02 -7.26 19.04
C TYR A 222 -4.53 -6.25 17.99
N PHE A 223 -3.75 -6.70 17.00
CA PHE A 223 -3.29 -5.83 15.92
C PHE A 223 -4.43 -5.37 15.01
N LEU A 224 -5.46 -6.18 14.80
CA LEU A 224 -6.63 -5.74 14.04
C LEU A 224 -7.35 -4.57 14.73
N TYR A 225 -7.46 -4.63 16.06
CA TYR A 225 -8.01 -3.53 16.84
C TYR A 225 -7.10 -2.29 16.77
N GLN A 226 -5.80 -2.42 17.04
CA GLN A 226 -4.85 -1.30 16.93
C GLN A 226 -4.81 -0.68 15.52
N GLY A 227 -4.96 -1.50 14.47
CA GLY A 227 -5.02 -1.07 13.07
C GLY A 227 -6.31 -0.35 12.68
N THR A 228 -7.36 -0.42 13.50
CA THR A 228 -8.66 0.24 13.25
C THR A 228 -8.88 1.40 14.22
N VAL A 229 -8.79 1.13 15.52
CA VAL A 229 -8.96 2.07 16.63
C VAL A 229 -7.71 2.02 17.51
N PRO A 230 -6.64 2.76 17.13
CA PRO A 230 -5.38 2.72 17.87
C PRO A 230 -5.53 3.33 19.27
N PHE A 231 -4.90 2.69 20.25
CA PHE A 231 -4.84 3.15 21.64
C PHE A 231 -3.41 2.97 22.17
N ALA A 232 -2.98 3.89 23.03
CA ALA A 232 -1.68 3.79 23.66
C ALA A 232 -1.63 2.56 24.56
N ASP A 233 -0.58 1.75 24.39
CA ASP A 233 -0.34 0.52 25.11
C ASP A 233 1.17 0.31 25.19
N GLU A 234 1.70 0.27 26.40
CA GLU A 234 3.13 0.07 26.66
C GLU A 234 3.62 -1.31 26.19
N GLN A 235 2.71 -2.29 26.05
CA GLN A 235 3.06 -3.62 25.57
C GLN A 235 3.11 -3.73 24.04
N PHE A 236 2.70 -2.69 23.31
CA PHE A 236 2.57 -2.74 21.84
C PHE A 236 3.86 -3.20 21.16
N VAL A 237 4.98 -2.55 21.48
CA VAL A 237 6.30 -2.86 20.90
C VAL A 237 6.72 -4.29 21.22
N GLY A 238 6.54 -4.73 22.47
CA GLY A 238 6.87 -6.10 22.88
C GLY A 238 6.06 -7.15 22.12
N LYS A 239 4.74 -6.93 21.95
CA LYS A 239 3.87 -7.81 21.15
C LYS A 239 4.27 -7.79 19.68
N LEU A 240 4.61 -6.63 19.14
CA LEU A 240 5.01 -6.45 17.74
C LEU A 240 6.30 -7.24 17.44
N ILE A 241 7.34 -7.09 18.26
CA ILE A 241 8.60 -7.83 18.15
C ILE A 241 8.36 -9.35 18.20
N GLN A 242 7.56 -9.83 19.16
CA GLN A 242 7.23 -11.24 19.27
C GLN A 242 6.57 -11.79 18.00
N PHE A 243 5.64 -11.05 17.43
CA PHE A 243 4.94 -11.46 16.22
C PHE A 243 5.83 -11.41 14.98
N ILE A 244 6.68 -10.38 14.84
CA ILE A 244 7.67 -10.28 13.74
C ILE A 244 8.58 -11.51 13.74
N ASN A 245 9.17 -11.83 14.90
CA ASN A 245 10.08 -12.97 15.02
C ASN A 245 9.39 -14.29 14.66
N TRP A 246 8.15 -14.48 15.11
CA TRP A 246 7.38 -15.67 14.73
C TRP A 246 7.09 -15.72 13.24
N LEU A 247 6.62 -14.61 12.65
CA LEU A 247 6.27 -14.54 11.24
C LEU A 247 7.49 -14.80 10.35
N ASP A 248 8.66 -14.29 10.71
CA ASP A 248 9.91 -14.51 9.96
C ASP A 248 10.40 -15.98 10.05
N CYS A 249 10.30 -16.58 11.24
CA CYS A 249 10.55 -18.02 11.40
C CYS A 249 9.59 -18.86 10.54
N GLU A 250 8.28 -18.56 10.58
CA GLU A 250 7.29 -19.36 9.85
C GLU A 250 7.34 -19.12 8.34
N ARG A 251 7.73 -17.92 7.88
CA ARG A 251 8.02 -17.62 6.47
C ARG A 251 9.04 -18.61 5.92
N SER A 252 10.12 -18.85 6.67
CA SER A 252 11.18 -19.79 6.30
C SER A 252 10.69 -21.25 6.27
N ASN A 253 9.86 -21.65 7.24
CA ASN A 253 9.30 -23.00 7.33
C ASN A 253 8.27 -23.29 6.23
N SER A 254 7.52 -22.27 5.82
CA SER A 254 6.44 -22.41 4.84
C SER A 254 6.95 -22.65 3.42
N ILE A 255 8.24 -22.44 3.13
CA ILE A 255 8.84 -22.73 1.81
C ILE A 255 8.70 -24.23 1.46
N ASN A 256 8.53 -25.08 2.48
CA ASN A 256 8.44 -26.54 2.33
C ASN A 256 6.99 -27.10 2.46
N LYS A 257 5.96 -26.25 2.55
CA LYS A 257 4.54 -26.65 2.73
C LYS A 257 3.67 -26.18 1.56
#